data_AF-A0A3M1GGH9-F1
#
_entry.id   AF-A0A3M1GGH9-F1
#
_cell.length_a   1.000
_cell.length_b   1.000
_cell.length_c   1.000
_cell.angle_alpha   90.00
_cell.angle_beta   90.00
_cell.angle_gamma   90.00
#
_symmetry.space_group_name_H-M   'P 1'
#
loop_
_entity.id
_entity.type
_entity.pdbx_description
1 polymer ?
#
loop_
_entity_poly.entity_id
_entity_poly.type
_entity_poly.pdbx_seq_one_letter_code
_entity_poly.pdbx_strand_id
1 'polypeptide(L)'
;MNTTFWTATLIFLLAYAVIVSEKVHKTIVAIVGAALMLVLKILEQHEAFHVEELGVDWNVIFLLISMMTIINLMRPTGFFEYIAIKSAKWGRGEPFRIMAIFSVVTAVLSAFLDNVTTVLLLAPVTLLIADALEVDPIPFL
;
A
#
# COMPACT_ATOMS: atom_id res chain seq x y z
N MET A 1 21.17 6.53 29.82
CA MET A 1 20.17 5.69 29.14
C MET A 1 19.15 5.27 30.17
N ASN A 2 17.91 5.78 30.05
CA ASN A 2 16.88 5.65 31.09
C ASN A 2 16.09 4.35 30.90
N THR A 3 15.49 3.83 31.98
CA THR A 3 14.62 2.65 31.96
C THR A 3 13.51 2.77 30.91
N THR A 4 12.95 3.97 30.74
CA THR A 4 11.92 4.32 29.75
C THR A 4 12.34 4.02 28.31
N PHE A 5 13.61 4.25 27.97
CA PHE A 5 14.13 3.96 26.63
C PHE A 5 14.10 2.46 26.36
N TRP A 6 14.63 1.66 27.30
CA TRP A 6 14.67 0.21 27.16
C TRP A 6 13.27 -0.41 27.14
N THR A 7 12.32 0.11 27.92
CA THR A 7 10.93 -0.37 27.88
C THR A 7 10.25 -0.05 26.55
N ALA A 8 10.45 1.16 26.01
CA ALA A 8 9.91 1.54 24.70
C ALA A 8 10.49 0.66 23.57
N THR A 9 11.80 0.45 23.58
CA THR A 9 12.47 -0.43 22.62
C THR A 9 11.96 -1.87 22.70
N LEU A 10 11.76 -2.40 23.91
CA LEU A 10 11.22 -3.75 24.09
C LEU A 10 9.79 -3.86 23.51
N ILE A 11 8.93 -2.89 23.79
CA ILE A 11 7.55 -2.85 23.24
C ILE A 11 7.60 -2.83 21.71
N PHE A 12 8.46 -1.97 21.13
CA PHE A 12 8.63 -1.88 19.68
C PHE A 12 9.10 -3.21 19.07
N LEU A 13 10.15 -3.83 19.61
CA LEU A 13 10.70 -5.09 19.10
C LEU A 13 9.68 -6.23 19.21
N LEU A 14 8.95 -6.32 20.32
CA LEU A 14 7.91 -7.34 20.50
C LEU A 14 6.75 -7.12 19.53
N ALA A 15 6.25 -5.89 19.40
CA ALA A 15 5.18 -5.57 18.46
C ALA A 15 5.61 -5.91 17.02
N TYR A 16 6.82 -5.54 16.63
CA TYR A 16 7.36 -5.83 15.31
C TYR A 16 7.52 -7.34 15.07
N ALA A 17 8.06 -8.10 16.03
CA ALA A 17 8.19 -9.55 15.92
C ALA A 17 6.82 -10.25 15.75
N VAL A 18 5.79 -9.79 16.47
CA VAL A 18 4.44 -10.33 16.33
C VAL A 18 3.84 -9.98 14.96
N ILE A 19 4.04 -8.76 14.47
CA ILE A 19 3.58 -8.35 13.12
C ILE A 19 4.23 -9.22 12.04
N VAL A 20 5.55 -9.41 12.11
CA VAL A 20 6.31 -10.23 11.15
C VAL A 20 5.91 -11.71 11.24
N SER A 21 5.48 -12.19 12.41
CA SER A 21 5.01 -13.57 12.54
C SER A 21 3.69 -13.84 11.79
N GLU A 22 2.96 -12.79 11.39
CA GLU A 22 1.64 -12.82 10.75
C GLU A 22 0.55 -13.62 11.50
N LYS A 23 0.83 -14.08 12.72
CA LYS A 23 -0.11 -14.86 13.55
C LYS A 23 -1.27 -14.02 14.10
N VAL A 24 -1.08 -12.71 14.18
CA VAL A 24 -2.04 -11.75 14.75
C VAL A 24 -2.20 -10.58 13.78
N HIS A 25 -3.42 -10.07 13.66
CA HIS A 25 -3.71 -8.92 12.79
C HIS A 25 -2.88 -7.70 13.20
N LYS A 26 -2.08 -7.18 12.27
CA LYS A 26 -1.14 -6.05 12.49
C LYS A 26 -1.76 -4.84 13.19
N THR A 27 -3.02 -4.51 12.87
CA THR A 27 -3.77 -3.41 13.49
C THR A 27 -3.96 -3.61 15.00
N ILE A 28 -4.26 -4.84 15.44
CA ILE A 28 -4.45 -5.14 16.87
C ILE A 28 -3.12 -4.96 17.59
N VAL A 29 -2.03 -5.48 17.02
CA VAL A 29 -0.69 -5.37 17.60
C VAL A 29 -0.25 -3.90 17.72
N ALA A 30 -0.49 -3.09 16.68
CA ALA A 30 -0.17 -1.67 16.68
C ALA A 30 -0.96 -0.90 17.75
N ILE A 31 -2.28 -1.13 17.86
CA ILE A 31 -3.13 -0.46 18.87
C ILE A 31 -2.72 -0.87 20.29
N VAL A 32 -2.45 -2.16 20.53
CA VAL A 32 -2.00 -2.65 21.84
C VAL A 32 -0.64 -2.05 22.20
N GLY A 33 0.31 -2.01 21.26
CA GLY A 33 1.61 -1.37 21.46
C GLY A 33 1.47 0.12 21.81
N ALA A 34 0.64 0.87 21.09
CA ALA A 34 0.36 2.27 21.38
C ALA A 34 -0.31 2.46 22.75
N ALA A 35 -1.29 1.61 23.10
CA ALA A 35 -1.94 1.63 24.40
C ALA A 35 -0.95 1.38 25.55
N LEU A 36 -0.02 0.43 25.39
CA LEU A 36 1.02 0.18 26.38
C LEU A 36 1.96 1.38 26.57
N MET A 37 2.33 2.07 25.49
CA MET A 37 3.15 3.28 25.55
C MET A 37 2.48 4.39 26.38
N LEU A 38 1.16 4.57 26.24
CA LEU A 38 0.37 5.55 26.99
C LEU A 38 0.16 5.13 28.45
N VAL A 39 -0.22 3.87 28.70
CA VAL A 39 -0.50 3.36 30.07
C VAL A 39 0.75 3.39 30.94
N LEU A 40 1.91 3.06 30.35
CA LEU A 40 3.21 3.12 31.04
C LEU A 40 3.76 4.55 31.17
N LYS A 41 3.03 5.56 30.67
CA LYS A 41 3.44 6.98 30.64
C LYS A 41 4.81 7.18 30.00
N ILE A 42 5.12 6.36 28.98
CA ILE A 42 6.30 6.52 28.15
C ILE A 42 6.07 7.71 27.20
N LEU A 43 4.82 7.88 26.74
CA LEU A 43 4.33 9.03 26.00
C LEU A 43 3.07 9.55 26.67
N GLU A 44 2.90 10.86 26.68
CA GLU A 44 1.63 11.49 27.05
C GLU A 44 0.65 11.47 25.88
N GLN A 45 -0.65 11.54 26.18
CA GLN A 45 -1.70 11.57 25.15
C GLN A 45 -1.53 12.75 24.18
N HIS A 46 -1.09 13.91 24.68
CA HIS A 46 -0.83 15.07 23.83
C HIS A 46 0.29 14.78 22.82
N GLU A 47 1.38 14.15 23.27
CA GLU A 47 2.51 13.78 22.42
C GLU A 47 2.11 12.74 21.38
N ALA A 48 1.32 11.74 21.77
CA ALA A 48 0.89 10.67 20.87
C ALA A 48 -0.03 11.12 19.72
N PHE A 49 -0.77 12.23 19.89
CA PHE A 49 -1.72 12.69 18.87
C PHE A 49 -1.36 14.02 18.20
N HIS A 50 -0.54 14.87 18.82
CA HIS A 50 -0.29 16.23 18.35
C HIS A 50 1.18 16.55 18.07
N VAL A 51 2.12 15.71 18.53
CA VAL A 51 3.55 15.90 18.25
C VAL A 51 3.92 15.01 17.08
N GLU A 52 4.20 15.61 15.92
CA GLU A 52 4.48 14.87 14.67
C GLU A 52 5.69 13.92 14.79
N GLU A 53 6.69 14.26 15.62
CA GLU A 53 7.90 13.45 15.79
C GLU A 53 7.69 12.17 16.63
N LEU A 54 6.68 12.16 17.50
CA LEU A 54 6.46 11.10 18.49
C LEU A 54 5.12 10.38 18.31
N GLY A 55 4.14 11.08 17.75
CA GLY A 55 2.75 10.68 17.64
C GLY A 55 2.34 10.27 16.24
N VAL A 56 1.04 10.29 16.01
CA VAL A 56 0.44 9.95 14.71
C VAL A 56 0.66 11.08 13.71
N ASP A 57 1.25 10.77 12.56
CA ASP A 57 1.30 11.67 11.41
C ASP A 57 -0.07 11.70 10.71
N TRP A 58 -0.85 12.73 11.02
CA TRP A 58 -2.17 12.93 10.43
C TRP A 58 -2.12 13.21 8.93
N ASN A 59 -1.06 13.84 8.42
CA ASN A 59 -0.94 14.09 6.98
C ASN A 59 -0.87 12.77 6.22
N VAL A 60 -0.11 11.79 6.73
CA VAL A 60 -0.05 10.44 6.15
C VAL A 60 -1.40 9.73 6.26
N ILE A 61 -2.08 9.80 7.41
CA ILE A 61 -3.40 9.18 7.59
C ILE A 61 -4.42 9.75 6.59
N PHE A 62 -4.54 11.08 6.50
CA PHE A 62 -5.48 11.71 5.57
C PHE A 62 -5.10 11.50 4.11
N LEU A 63 -3.81 11.45 3.79
CA LEU A 63 -3.32 11.10 2.45
C LEU A 63 -3.80 9.69 2.07
N LEU A 64 -3.55 8.68 2.92
CA LEU A 64 -3.94 7.30 2.66
C LEU A 64 -5.46 7.14 2.56
N ILE A 65 -6.23 7.78 3.45
CA ILE A 65 -7.70 7.76 3.39
C ILE A 65 -8.22 8.37 2.08
N SER A 66 -7.66 9.51 1.69
CA SER A 66 -8.07 10.22 0.47
C SER A 66 -7.74 9.40 -0.77
N MET A 67 -6.52 8.84 -0.85
CA MET A 67 -6.11 7.93 -1.92
C MET A 67 -7.09 6.74 -2.01
N MET A 68 -7.26 5.98 -0.92
CA MET A 68 -8.16 4.81 -0.91
C MET A 68 -9.60 5.15 -1.30
N THR A 69 -10.11 6.31 -0.87
CA THR A 69 -11.46 6.78 -1.21
C THR A 69 -11.60 7.04 -2.71
N ILE A 70 -10.66 7.79 -3.30
CA ILE A 70 -10.65 8.06 -4.76
C ILE A 70 -10.62 6.73 -5.52
N ILE A 71 -9.81 5.78 -5.07
CA ILE A 71 -9.65 4.51 -5.79
C ILE A 71 -10.89 3.63 -5.69
N ASN A 72 -11.52 3.55 -4.52
CA ASN A 72 -12.77 2.82 -4.35
C ASN A 72 -13.91 3.41 -5.19
N LEU A 73 -13.93 4.72 -5.41
CA LEU A 73 -14.89 5.38 -6.31
C LEU A 73 -14.57 5.12 -7.79
N MET A 74 -13.29 5.03 -8.14
CA MET A 74 -12.85 4.87 -9.52
C MET A 74 -12.93 3.42 -10.02
N ARG A 75 -12.62 2.44 -9.16
CA ARG A 75 -12.63 1.00 -9.48
C ARG A 75 -13.91 0.54 -10.21
N PRO A 76 -15.14 0.80 -9.74
CA PRO A 76 -16.35 0.31 -10.41
C PRO A 76 -16.65 0.99 -11.76
N THR A 77 -15.95 2.09 -12.10
CA THR A 77 -16.20 2.81 -13.36
C THR A 77 -15.58 2.14 -14.59
N GLY A 78 -14.75 1.12 -14.41
CA GLY A 78 -14.01 0.47 -15.51
C GLY A 78 -12.83 1.29 -16.03
N PHE A 79 -12.39 2.31 -15.28
CA PHE A 79 -11.32 3.22 -15.70
C PHE A 79 -9.99 2.52 -15.95
N PHE A 80 -9.63 1.54 -15.10
CA PHE A 80 -8.35 0.85 -15.19
C PHE A 80 -8.32 -0.11 -16.38
N GLU A 81 -9.42 -0.81 -16.61
CA GLU A 81 -9.66 -1.65 -17.79
C GLU A 81 -9.59 -0.82 -19.06
N TYR A 82 -10.19 0.38 -19.06
CA TYR A 82 -10.13 1.30 -20.19
C TYR A 82 -8.69 1.72 -20.52
N ILE A 83 -7.91 2.14 -19.51
CA ILE A 83 -6.50 2.54 -19.71
C ILE A 83 -5.71 1.40 -20.33
N ALA A 84 -5.88 0.18 -19.83
CA ALA A 84 -5.11 -0.94 -20.29
C ALA A 84 -5.47 -1.42 -21.68
N ILE A 85 -6.76 -1.49 -22.02
CA ILE A 85 -7.20 -1.79 -23.40
C ILE A 85 -6.63 -0.74 -24.36
N LYS A 86 -6.62 0.54 -23.96
CA LYS A 86 -6.07 1.62 -24.78
C LYS A 86 -4.55 1.49 -24.95
N SER A 87 -3.84 1.13 -23.88
CA SER A 87 -2.40 0.88 -23.88
C SER A 87 -2.01 -0.31 -24.77
N ALA A 88 -2.76 -1.42 -24.72
CA ALA A 88 -2.55 -2.57 -25.59
C ALA A 88 -2.76 -2.22 -27.08
N LYS A 89 -3.83 -1.47 -27.38
CA LYS A 89 -4.09 -0.97 -28.75
C LYS A 89 -2.95 -0.08 -29.26
N TRP A 90 -2.35 0.74 -28.40
CA TRP A 90 -1.18 1.55 -28.76
C TRP A 90 0.09 0.74 -29.00
N GLY A 91 0.24 -0.40 -28.33
CA GLY A 91 1.35 -1.32 -28.54
C GLY A 91 1.27 -2.13 -29.84
N ARG A 92 0.15 -2.07 -30.57
CA ARG A 92 -0.05 -2.69 -31.90
C ARG A 92 0.27 -4.20 -31.97
N GLY A 93 0.10 -4.92 -30.87
CA GLY A 93 0.34 -6.36 -30.80
C GLY A 93 1.81 -6.76 -30.63
N GLU A 94 2.75 -5.82 -30.50
CA GLU A 94 4.13 -6.15 -30.13
C GLU A 94 4.27 -6.32 -28.61
N PRO A 95 4.64 -7.52 -28.12
CA PRO A 95 4.65 -7.83 -26.68
C PRO A 95 5.57 -6.89 -25.88
N PHE A 96 6.78 -6.63 -26.39
CA PHE A 96 7.75 -5.76 -25.71
C PHE A 96 7.27 -4.30 -25.59
N ARG A 97 6.60 -3.80 -26.64
CA ARG A 97 6.06 -2.44 -26.65
C ARG A 97 4.89 -2.29 -25.68
N ILE A 98 4.05 -3.32 -25.61
CA ILE A 98 2.94 -3.38 -24.64
C ILE A 98 3.48 -3.41 -23.22
N MET A 99 4.51 -4.23 -22.96
CA MET A 99 5.20 -4.27 -21.67
C MET A 99 5.71 -2.88 -21.27
N ALA A 100 6.42 -2.19 -22.17
CA ALA A 100 6.96 -0.86 -21.88
C ALA A 100 5.85 0.16 -21.57
N ILE A 101 4.76 0.15 -22.34
CA ILE A 101 3.60 1.03 -22.08
C ILE A 101 2.97 0.69 -20.73
N PHE A 102 2.82 -0.60 -20.43
CA PHE A 102 2.24 -1.08 -19.18
C PHE A 102 3.08 -0.67 -17.98
N SER A 103 4.41 -0.80 -18.05
CA SER A 103 5.31 -0.34 -17.00
C SER A 103 5.19 1.16 -16.75
N VAL A 104 5.10 1.98 -17.81
CA VAL A 104 4.92 3.44 -17.68
C VAL A 104 3.55 3.76 -17.06
N VAL A 105 2.49 3.12 -17.54
CA VAL A 105 1.14 3.29 -16.99
C VAL A 105 1.11 2.88 -15.52
N THR A 106 1.72 1.75 -15.17
CA THR A 106 1.84 1.26 -13.80
C THR A 106 2.59 2.25 -12.93
N ALA A 107 3.72 2.79 -13.40
CA ALA A 107 4.50 3.77 -12.67
C ALA A 107 3.70 5.06 -12.41
N VAL A 108 2.97 5.55 -13.41
CA VAL A 108 2.11 6.74 -13.25
C VAL A 108 0.95 6.45 -12.30
N LEU A 109 0.26 5.32 -12.47
CA LEU A 109 -0.85 4.94 -11.59
C LEU A 109 -0.38 4.70 -10.15
N SER A 110 0.79 4.09 -9.95
CA SER A 110 1.37 3.82 -8.62
C SER A 110 1.73 5.09 -7.84
N ALA A 111 1.80 6.25 -8.49
CA ALA A 111 1.93 7.54 -7.79
C ALA A 111 0.62 7.96 -7.09
N PHE A 112 -0.53 7.44 -7.55
CA PHE A 112 -1.86 7.76 -7.02
C PHE A 112 -2.52 6.58 -6.29
N LEU A 113 -2.15 5.36 -6.65
CA LEU A 113 -2.65 4.11 -6.09
C LEU A 113 -1.73 3.60 -4.98
N ASP A 114 -2.31 2.94 -3.98
CA ASP A 114 -1.52 2.11 -3.08
C ASP A 114 -1.04 0.84 -3.81
N ASN A 115 0.15 0.35 -3.45
CA ASN A 115 0.82 -0.74 -4.15
C ASN A 115 -0.05 -2.02 -4.27
N VAL A 116 -0.83 -2.35 -3.23
CA VAL A 116 -1.70 -3.54 -3.24
C VAL A 116 -2.83 -3.35 -4.24
N THR A 117 -3.48 -2.20 -4.23
CA THR A 117 -4.54 -1.91 -5.21
C THR A 117 -4.03 -1.85 -6.63
N THR A 118 -2.85 -1.26 -6.88
CA THR A 118 -2.22 -1.24 -8.21
C THR A 118 -2.08 -2.65 -8.77
N VAL A 119 -1.51 -3.56 -7.99
CA VAL A 119 -1.31 -4.96 -8.42
C VAL A 119 -2.64 -5.67 -8.61
N LEU A 120 -3.59 -5.52 -7.69
CA LEU A 120 -4.90 -6.17 -7.79
C LEU A 120 -5.73 -5.72 -9.00
N LEU A 121 -5.53 -4.48 -9.47
CA LEU A 121 -6.21 -3.94 -10.64
C LEU A 121 -5.48 -4.28 -11.93
N LEU A 122 -4.15 -4.18 -11.95
CA LEU A 122 -3.36 -4.39 -13.15
C LEU A 122 -3.17 -5.87 -13.47
N ALA A 123 -3.05 -6.75 -12.47
CA ALA A 123 -2.88 -8.18 -12.71
C ALA A 123 -3.98 -8.81 -13.58
N PRO A 124 -5.30 -8.68 -13.27
CA PRO A 124 -6.34 -9.27 -14.12
C PRO A 124 -6.36 -8.66 -15.52
N VAL A 125 -6.02 -7.39 -15.62
CA VAL A 125 -5.99 -6.63 -16.87
C VAL A 125 -4.82 -7.03 -17.77
N THR A 126 -3.64 -7.23 -17.19
CA THR A 126 -2.46 -7.79 -17.85
C THR A 126 -2.74 -9.21 -18.34
N LEU A 127 -3.38 -10.04 -17.52
CA LEU A 127 -3.77 -11.40 -17.90
C LEU A 127 -4.71 -11.40 -19.12
N LEU A 128 -5.75 -10.56 -19.12
CA LEU A 128 -6.68 -10.43 -20.25
C LEU A 128 -6.00 -10.03 -21.56
N ILE A 129 -4.96 -9.19 -21.48
CA ILE A 129 -4.25 -8.68 -22.66
C ILE A 129 -3.23 -9.69 -23.16
N ALA A 130 -2.53 -10.37 -22.26
CA ALA A 130 -1.63 -11.46 -22.62
C ALA A 130 -2.40 -12.60 -23.33
N ASP A 131 -3.58 -12.96 -22.82
CA ASP A 131 -4.47 -13.95 -23.42
C ASP A 131 -4.94 -13.51 -24.82
N ALA A 132 -5.38 -12.26 -24.97
CA ALA A 132 -5.81 -11.71 -26.26
C ALA A 132 -4.68 -11.61 -27.31
N LEU A 133 -3.42 -11.63 -26.87
CA LEU A 133 -2.23 -11.58 -27.72
C LEU A 133 -1.56 -12.95 -27.89
N GLU A 134 -2.11 -14.00 -27.28
CA GLU A 134 -1.54 -15.36 -27.24
C GLU A 134 -0.08 -15.38 -26.74
N VAL A 135 0.25 -14.53 -25.76
CA VAL A 135 1.59 -14.48 -25.12
C VAL A 135 1.54 -14.91 -23.67
N ASP A 136 2.67 -15.44 -23.18
CA ASP A 136 2.81 -15.79 -21.76
C ASP A 136 2.63 -14.52 -20.89
N PRO A 137 1.69 -14.51 -19.93
CA PRO A 137 1.49 -13.36 -19.04
C PRO A 137 2.58 -13.20 -17.97
N ILE A 138 3.37 -14.26 -17.66
CA ILE A 138 4.34 -14.24 -16.55
C ILE A 138 5.34 -13.09 -16.65
N PRO A 139 5.94 -12.76 -17.81
CA PRO A 139 6.87 -11.64 -17.94
C PRO A 139 6.25 -10.25 -17.70
N PHE A 140 4.93 -10.14 -17.68
CA PHE A 140 4.19 -8.88 -17.57
C PHE A 140 3.61 -8.60 -16.17
N LEU A 141 3.70 -9.58 -15.26
CA LEU A 141 3.20 -9.52 -13.88
C LEU A 141 4.28 -9.10 -12.88
#